data_AF-A0A959IU47-F1
#
_entry.id   AF-A0A959IU47-F1
#
_cell.length_a   1.000
_cell.length_b   1.000
_cell.length_c   1.000
_cell.angle_alpha   90.00
_cell.angle_beta   90.00
_cell.angle_gamma   90.00
#
_symmetry.space_group_name_H-M   'P 1'
#
loop_
_entity.id
_entity.type
_entity.pdbx_description
1 polymer ?
#
loop_
_entity_poly.entity_id
_entity_poly.type
_entity_poly.pdbx_seq_one_letter_code
_entity_poly.pdbx_strand_id
1 'polypeptide(L)'
;ITDGWMLQFGGHHYAANIAFNDGHVIGVTPFFVALEPATFTLNGSTYGPMEDERDALRAMLAALSTSELATAKLSTTFSDCLMSPGESNGNSNTFPSTKQGIAVSSLSTAQKDLVLAAIENYVEDIEETTAGAILATYTAELDETYIAYTGNGTSGSATSFLSSNSNYVRIDGPTVWIEFACQNGVVIQNQIHYHSVWRDHEHDYGVDLSGDAIDVSTGTYSVDIASNIAIYPNPAQEEISVTLPAEVTNAQVTLTDISGKTVYQGTASGLTLNVEVGALPKGTYVLTISQQSKIYTGKFIRN
;
A
#
# COMPACT_ATOMS: atom_id res chain seq x y z
N ILE A 1 -6.77 15.78 -14.33
CA ILE A 1 -5.69 15.72 -15.35
C ILE A 1 -6.05 14.55 -16.25
N THR A 2 -6.19 14.75 -17.55
CA THR A 2 -6.70 13.72 -18.49
C THR A 2 -5.58 12.95 -19.20
N ASP A 3 -4.41 13.55 -19.33
CA ASP A 3 -3.25 12.90 -19.96
C ASP A 3 -2.60 11.90 -18.99
N GLY A 4 -1.97 10.86 -19.53
CA GLY A 4 -1.22 9.88 -18.74
C GLY A 4 -0.06 10.51 -17.97
N TRP A 5 0.04 10.25 -16.66
CA TRP A 5 1.13 10.70 -15.80
C TRP A 5 1.42 9.68 -14.69
N MET A 6 2.58 9.78 -14.04
CA MET A 6 2.97 8.89 -12.95
C MET A 6 3.51 9.67 -11.77
N LEU A 7 3.11 9.28 -10.56
CA LEU A 7 3.79 9.62 -9.32
C LEU A 7 4.84 8.56 -9.02
N GLN A 8 6.11 8.96 -8.98
CA GLN A 8 7.19 8.13 -8.50
C GLN A 8 7.76 8.74 -7.22
N PHE A 9 7.82 7.95 -6.16
CA PHE A 9 8.45 8.32 -4.90
C PHE A 9 9.46 7.24 -4.52
N GLY A 10 10.69 7.63 -4.19
CA GLY A 10 11.71 6.65 -3.87
C GLY A 10 13.01 7.21 -3.31
N GLY A 11 13.93 6.30 -3.08
CA GLY A 11 15.27 6.52 -2.54
C GLY A 11 16.09 5.24 -2.60
N HIS A 12 17.18 5.16 -1.81
CA HIS A 12 18.12 4.03 -1.85
C HIS A 12 17.47 2.65 -1.62
N HIS A 13 16.42 2.56 -0.81
CA HIS A 13 15.77 1.30 -0.43
C HIS A 13 14.23 1.36 -0.50
N TYR A 14 13.70 2.27 -1.29
CA TYR A 14 12.25 2.40 -1.44
C TYR A 14 11.92 2.90 -2.83
N ALA A 15 10.95 2.29 -3.48
CA ALA A 15 10.35 2.80 -4.70
C ALA A 15 8.85 2.47 -4.69
N ALA A 16 8.02 3.50 -4.80
CA ALA A 16 6.59 3.38 -5.05
C ALA A 16 6.26 4.14 -6.34
N ASN A 17 5.46 3.51 -7.19
CA ASN A 17 5.11 4.03 -8.51
C ASN A 17 3.60 3.91 -8.68
N ILE A 18 2.93 5.01 -9.02
CA ILE A 18 1.51 5.02 -9.30
C ILE A 18 1.29 5.76 -10.62
N ALA A 19 0.81 5.05 -11.62
CA ALA A 19 0.49 5.57 -12.94
C ALA A 19 -1.01 5.87 -13.03
N PHE A 20 -1.33 6.98 -13.69
CA PHE A 20 -2.67 7.47 -13.90
C PHE A 20 -2.90 7.76 -15.38
N ASN A 21 -4.11 7.52 -15.87
CA ASN A 21 -4.58 7.95 -17.18
C ASN A 21 -6.07 8.28 -17.09
N ASP A 22 -6.50 9.37 -17.73
CA ASP A 22 -7.89 9.87 -17.67
C ASP A 22 -8.49 9.97 -16.25
N GLY A 23 -7.65 10.28 -15.25
CA GLY A 23 -8.06 10.38 -13.84
C GLY A 23 -8.23 9.04 -13.10
N HIS A 24 -7.91 7.92 -13.75
CA HIS A 24 -7.94 6.56 -13.22
C HIS A 24 -6.54 6.03 -12.94
N VAL A 25 -6.40 5.16 -11.94
CA VAL A 25 -5.16 4.41 -11.71
C VAL A 25 -5.03 3.32 -12.78
N ILE A 26 -3.88 3.28 -13.45
CA ILE A 26 -3.54 2.27 -14.48
C ILE A 26 -2.34 1.39 -14.10
N GLY A 27 -1.71 1.67 -12.96
CA GLY A 27 -0.57 0.90 -12.46
C GLY A 27 -0.15 1.37 -11.08
N VAL A 28 0.20 0.43 -10.21
CA VAL A 28 0.69 0.68 -8.84
C VAL A 28 2.03 0.01 -8.57
N THR A 29 2.59 -0.63 -9.59
CA THR A 29 3.84 -1.35 -9.52
C THR A 29 4.84 -0.78 -10.54
N PRO A 30 6.15 -0.91 -10.30
CA PRO A 30 6.77 -1.74 -9.29
C PRO A 30 6.74 -1.06 -7.92
N PHE A 31 6.57 -1.85 -6.89
CA PHE A 31 6.81 -1.47 -5.51
C PHE A 31 8.05 -2.19 -5.00
N PHE A 32 8.98 -1.46 -4.40
CA PHE A 32 10.21 -2.01 -3.82
C PHE A 32 10.45 -1.42 -2.45
N VAL A 33 10.85 -2.28 -1.53
CA VAL A 33 11.26 -1.90 -0.18
C VAL A 33 12.43 -2.77 0.27
N ALA A 34 13.39 -2.13 0.92
CA ALA A 34 14.47 -2.81 1.61
C ALA A 34 14.75 -2.17 2.98
N LEU A 35 15.13 -2.99 3.96
CA LEU A 35 15.24 -2.54 5.35
C LEU A 35 16.57 -2.93 6.00
N GLU A 36 17.27 -1.94 6.53
CA GLU A 36 18.39 -2.11 7.45
C GLU A 36 18.41 -0.94 8.46
N PRO A 37 17.99 -1.14 9.72
CA PRO A 37 17.55 -2.38 10.37
C PRO A 37 16.13 -2.82 9.98
N ALA A 38 15.81 -4.10 10.20
CA ALA A 38 14.45 -4.63 10.02
C ALA A 38 13.41 -4.08 11.01
N THR A 39 13.87 -3.61 12.19
CA THR A 39 13.02 -2.98 13.21
C THR A 39 13.74 -1.80 13.83
N PHE A 40 13.00 -0.77 14.25
CA PHE A 40 13.56 0.36 14.98
C PHE A 40 12.59 0.84 16.07
N THR A 41 13.12 1.53 17.09
CA THR A 41 12.31 2.13 18.17
C THR A 41 12.34 3.65 18.06
N LEU A 42 11.15 4.25 17.99
CA LEU A 42 10.96 5.70 17.98
C LEU A 42 9.91 6.08 19.03
N ASN A 43 10.25 7.01 19.92
CA ASN A 43 9.37 7.48 21.01
C ASN A 43 8.78 6.34 21.87
N GLY A 44 9.57 5.30 22.12
CA GLY A 44 9.16 4.13 22.92
C GLY A 44 8.26 3.13 22.20
N SER A 45 7.93 3.37 20.92
CA SER A 45 7.21 2.42 20.06
C SER A 45 8.20 1.72 19.12
N THR A 46 8.06 0.40 18.98
CA THR A 46 8.86 -0.40 18.04
C THR A 46 8.07 -0.57 16.75
N TYR A 47 8.73 -0.37 15.62
CA TYR A 47 8.18 -0.49 14.28
C TYR A 47 8.95 -1.57 13.50
N GLY A 48 8.22 -2.40 12.75
CA GLY A 48 8.75 -3.39 11.82
C GLY A 48 8.10 -3.21 10.45
N PRO A 49 8.62 -2.32 9.57
CA PRO A 49 7.92 -1.93 8.34
C PRO A 49 7.68 -3.02 7.29
N MET A 50 8.25 -4.23 7.44
CA MET A 50 7.98 -5.39 6.57
C MET A 50 7.70 -6.65 7.40
N GLU A 51 7.23 -6.47 8.64
CA GLU A 51 6.98 -7.58 9.56
C GLU A 51 5.82 -8.45 9.08
N ASP A 52 4.75 -7.83 8.61
CA ASP A 52 3.52 -8.50 8.23
C ASP A 52 3.70 -9.30 6.92
N GLU A 53 4.35 -8.72 5.89
CA GLU A 53 4.71 -9.41 4.65
C GLU A 53 5.61 -10.61 4.92
N ARG A 54 6.66 -10.41 5.72
CA ARG A 54 7.61 -11.47 6.09
C ARG A 54 6.90 -12.61 6.79
N ASP A 55 6.04 -12.31 7.75
CA ASP A 55 5.39 -13.34 8.56
C ASP A 55 4.27 -14.04 7.80
N ALA A 56 3.55 -13.35 6.90
CA ALA A 56 2.60 -13.96 5.98
C ALA A 56 3.30 -14.92 4.99
N LEU A 57 4.41 -14.51 4.38
CA LEU A 57 5.23 -15.37 3.51
C LEU A 57 5.79 -16.59 4.26
N ARG A 58 6.23 -16.41 5.50
CA ARG A 58 6.69 -17.52 6.36
C ARG A 58 5.56 -18.48 6.70
N ALA A 59 4.36 -17.97 6.99
CA ALA A 59 3.18 -18.79 7.27
C ALA A 59 2.78 -19.62 6.04
N MET A 60 2.75 -18.98 4.86
CA MET A 60 2.51 -19.65 3.58
C MET A 60 3.50 -20.81 3.36
N LEU A 61 4.81 -20.56 3.50
CA LEU A 61 5.82 -21.61 3.32
C LEU A 61 5.74 -22.72 4.38
N ALA A 62 5.47 -22.36 5.64
CA ALA A 62 5.34 -23.35 6.71
C ALA A 62 4.10 -24.25 6.55
N ALA A 63 3.05 -23.78 5.89
CA ALA A 63 1.87 -24.59 5.61
C ALA A 63 2.09 -25.63 4.52
N LEU A 64 3.14 -25.51 3.70
CA LEU A 64 3.52 -26.53 2.74
C LEU A 64 4.08 -27.76 3.48
N SER A 65 3.62 -28.94 3.10
CA SER A 65 4.17 -30.23 3.51
C SER A 65 5.61 -30.41 3.03
N THR A 66 6.33 -31.39 3.59
CA THR A 66 7.70 -31.70 3.15
C THR A 66 7.80 -32.01 1.65
N SER A 67 6.80 -32.69 1.07
CA SER A 67 6.77 -32.97 -0.37
C SER A 67 6.47 -31.73 -1.20
N GLU A 68 5.56 -30.87 -0.76
CA GLU A 68 5.24 -29.61 -1.45
C GLU A 68 6.42 -28.65 -1.42
N LEU A 69 7.11 -28.55 -0.28
CA LEU A 69 8.38 -27.83 -0.17
C LEU A 69 9.44 -28.39 -1.12
N ALA A 70 9.56 -29.71 -1.26
CA ALA A 70 10.49 -30.28 -2.23
C ALA A 70 10.17 -29.87 -3.69
N THR A 71 8.90 -29.72 -4.04
CA THR A 71 8.45 -29.23 -5.36
C THR A 71 8.66 -27.72 -5.51
N ALA A 72 8.41 -26.93 -4.46
CA ALA A 72 8.56 -25.48 -4.46
C ALA A 72 10.03 -25.01 -4.47
N LYS A 73 10.96 -25.86 -4.04
CA LYS A 73 12.37 -25.48 -3.85
C LYS A 73 13.10 -25.29 -5.17
N LEU A 74 13.72 -24.12 -5.35
CA LEU A 74 14.59 -23.82 -6.48
C LEU A 74 15.99 -24.39 -6.26
N SER A 75 16.63 -24.80 -7.36
CA SER A 75 18.05 -25.19 -7.37
C SER A 75 18.98 -23.98 -7.39
N THR A 76 18.55 -22.89 -8.01
CA THR A 76 19.30 -21.63 -8.10
C THR A 76 19.04 -20.80 -6.85
N THR A 77 20.11 -20.34 -6.21
CA THR A 77 20.05 -19.40 -5.09
C THR A 77 20.12 -17.96 -5.60
N PHE A 78 19.44 -17.07 -4.91
CA PHE A 78 19.42 -15.64 -5.20
C PHE A 78 20.13 -14.88 -4.07
N SER A 79 20.95 -13.90 -4.43
CA SER A 79 21.54 -12.94 -3.49
C SER A 79 20.71 -11.67 -3.35
N ASP A 80 19.71 -11.48 -4.21
CA ASP A 80 18.79 -10.35 -4.22
C ASP A 80 17.48 -10.72 -4.96
N CYS A 81 16.49 -9.83 -5.01
CA CYS A 81 15.32 -9.98 -5.86
C CYS A 81 15.73 -10.08 -7.33
N LEU A 82 15.08 -10.96 -8.09
CA LEU A 82 15.39 -11.17 -9.51
C LEU A 82 14.95 -9.98 -10.35
N MET A 83 13.80 -9.37 -10.02
CA MET A 83 13.16 -8.32 -10.80
C MET A 83 13.15 -6.96 -10.08
N SER A 84 14.23 -6.60 -9.38
CA SER A 84 14.37 -5.29 -8.75
C SER A 84 14.14 -4.13 -9.75
N PRO A 85 13.46 -3.04 -9.36
CA PRO A 85 13.19 -1.94 -10.28
C PRO A 85 14.47 -1.18 -10.64
N GLY A 86 14.69 -0.90 -11.93
CA GLY A 86 15.85 -0.12 -12.40
C GLY A 86 17.20 -0.82 -12.29
N GLU A 87 17.32 -1.88 -11.47
CA GLU A 87 18.49 -2.74 -11.41
C GLU A 87 18.28 -4.01 -12.20
N SER A 88 18.96 -4.04 -13.32
CA SER A 88 18.93 -5.10 -14.27
C SER A 88 19.66 -6.34 -13.77
N ASN A 89 18.94 -7.40 -13.41
CA ASN A 89 19.50 -8.75 -13.34
C ASN A 89 19.75 -9.27 -14.78
N GLY A 90 20.77 -8.73 -15.45
CA GLY A 90 21.14 -9.08 -16.83
C GLY A 90 20.62 -8.14 -17.93
N ASN A 91 20.28 -6.90 -17.60
CA ASN A 91 19.78 -5.85 -18.51
C ASN A 91 18.41 -6.13 -19.15
N SER A 92 17.55 -6.86 -18.47
CA SER A 92 16.21 -7.16 -18.97
C SER A 92 15.15 -6.93 -17.90
N ASN A 93 14.15 -6.12 -18.24
CA ASN A 93 12.87 -6.02 -17.52
C ASN A 93 11.90 -7.15 -17.93
N THR A 94 12.38 -8.18 -18.64
CA THR A 94 11.56 -9.29 -19.08
C THR A 94 11.44 -10.31 -17.95
N PHE A 95 10.22 -10.50 -17.46
CA PHE A 95 9.92 -11.57 -16.51
C PHE A 95 10.32 -12.95 -17.07
N PRO A 96 10.74 -13.90 -16.23
CA PRO A 96 10.97 -15.27 -16.66
C PRO A 96 9.74 -15.87 -17.34
N SER A 97 9.93 -16.40 -18.55
CA SER A 97 8.83 -16.98 -19.34
C SER A 97 8.34 -18.35 -18.82
N THR A 98 9.08 -18.95 -17.89
CA THR A 98 8.76 -20.26 -17.30
C THR A 98 8.51 -20.09 -15.82
N LYS A 99 7.27 -20.35 -15.39
CA LYS A 99 6.93 -20.41 -13.97
C LYS A 99 7.63 -21.60 -13.32
N GLN A 100 8.07 -21.42 -12.08
CA GLN A 100 8.84 -22.43 -11.34
C GLN A 100 8.24 -22.64 -9.95
N GLY A 101 8.52 -23.81 -9.36
CA GLY A 101 8.07 -24.17 -8.03
C GLY A 101 6.77 -24.96 -8.05
N ILE A 102 5.98 -24.82 -6.99
CA ILE A 102 4.71 -25.55 -6.84
C ILE A 102 3.55 -24.71 -7.38
N ALA A 103 2.70 -25.34 -8.18
CA ALA A 103 1.47 -24.72 -8.67
C ALA A 103 0.46 -24.59 -7.52
N VAL A 104 -0.10 -23.40 -7.33
CA VAL A 104 -1.07 -23.11 -6.27
C VAL A 104 -2.36 -23.91 -6.46
N SER A 105 -2.74 -24.22 -7.71
CA SER A 105 -3.85 -25.15 -8.02
C SER A 105 -3.74 -26.53 -7.36
N SER A 106 -2.52 -26.99 -7.05
CA SER A 106 -2.30 -28.28 -6.38
C SER A 106 -2.45 -28.23 -4.86
N LEU A 107 -2.55 -27.03 -4.28
CA LEU A 107 -2.62 -26.82 -2.84
C LEU A 107 -4.04 -27.00 -2.29
N SER A 108 -4.13 -27.28 -1.00
CA SER A 108 -5.39 -27.28 -0.26
C SER A 108 -5.97 -25.87 -0.14
N THR A 109 -7.28 -25.75 0.11
CA THR A 109 -7.93 -24.44 0.33
C THR A 109 -7.24 -23.62 1.42
N ALA A 110 -6.91 -24.23 2.56
CA ALA A 110 -6.25 -23.53 3.65
C ALA A 110 -4.84 -23.00 3.28
N GLN A 111 -4.12 -23.71 2.39
CA GLN A 111 -2.84 -23.22 1.88
C GLN A 111 -3.05 -22.09 0.87
N LYS A 112 -4.06 -22.19 -0.01
CA LYS A 112 -4.43 -21.12 -0.96
C LYS A 112 -4.79 -19.82 -0.24
N ASP A 113 -5.53 -19.92 0.86
CA ASP A 113 -5.88 -18.77 1.71
C ASP A 113 -4.61 -18.07 2.25
N LEU A 114 -3.56 -18.82 2.60
CA LEU A 114 -2.28 -18.25 3.03
C LEU A 114 -1.46 -17.64 1.88
N VAL A 115 -1.65 -18.11 0.64
CA VAL A 115 -1.05 -17.46 -0.54
C VAL A 115 -1.71 -16.10 -0.75
N LEU A 116 -3.04 -16.04 -0.72
CA LEU A 116 -3.78 -14.79 -0.81
C LEU A 116 -3.41 -13.83 0.33
N ALA A 117 -3.37 -14.31 1.57
CA ALA A 117 -2.94 -13.48 2.69
C ALA A 117 -1.53 -12.90 2.50
N ALA A 118 -0.59 -13.66 1.92
CA ALA A 118 0.74 -13.15 1.61
C ALA A 118 0.70 -12.07 0.50
N ILE A 119 -0.18 -12.19 -0.49
CA ILE A 119 -0.38 -11.20 -1.55
C ILE A 119 -1.06 -9.93 -0.99
N GLU A 120 -2.09 -10.09 -0.15
CA GLU A 120 -2.84 -8.99 0.48
C GLU A 120 -1.93 -8.00 1.21
N ASN A 121 -0.91 -8.49 1.92
CA ASN A 121 0.04 -7.61 2.64
C ASN A 121 0.82 -6.65 1.72
N TYR A 122 0.89 -6.91 0.41
CA TYR A 122 1.47 -5.97 -0.55
C TYR A 122 0.40 -5.06 -1.17
N VAL A 123 -0.78 -5.62 -1.44
CA VAL A 123 -1.84 -4.93 -2.19
C VAL A 123 -2.67 -4.00 -1.29
N GLU A 124 -2.81 -4.27 0.00
CA GLU A 124 -3.65 -3.45 0.89
C GLU A 124 -3.00 -2.12 1.30
N ASP A 125 -1.73 -1.90 0.98
CA ASP A 125 -1.03 -0.63 1.18
C ASP A 125 -1.45 0.48 0.18
N ILE A 126 -2.17 0.11 -0.89
CA ILE A 126 -2.73 1.06 -1.85
C ILE A 126 -4.19 1.42 -1.50
N GLU A 127 -4.78 2.37 -2.23
CA GLU A 127 -6.16 2.78 -2.01
C GLU A 127 -7.13 1.60 -2.17
N GLU A 128 -8.10 1.50 -1.26
CA GLU A 128 -8.97 0.32 -1.06
C GLU A 128 -9.70 -0.14 -2.33
N THR A 129 -10.22 0.79 -3.14
CA THR A 129 -10.92 0.44 -4.39
C THR A 129 -9.98 -0.20 -5.40
N THR A 130 -8.80 0.38 -5.55
CA THR A 130 -7.73 -0.11 -6.42
C THR A 130 -7.19 -1.45 -5.91
N ALA A 131 -6.97 -1.58 -4.60
CA ALA A 131 -6.57 -2.82 -3.93
C ALA A 131 -7.58 -3.94 -4.21
N GLY A 132 -8.88 -3.66 -4.03
CA GLY A 132 -9.95 -4.61 -4.27
C GLY A 132 -10.01 -5.11 -5.71
N ALA A 133 -9.75 -4.23 -6.70
CA ALA A 133 -9.70 -4.62 -8.10
C ALA A 133 -8.52 -5.55 -8.40
N ILE A 134 -7.33 -5.22 -7.92
CA ILE A 134 -6.12 -6.04 -8.07
C ILE A 134 -6.29 -7.41 -7.40
N LEU A 135 -6.78 -7.42 -6.15
CA LEU A 135 -7.02 -8.66 -5.41
C LEU A 135 -8.07 -9.54 -6.07
N ALA A 136 -9.12 -8.96 -6.68
CA ALA A 136 -10.10 -9.73 -7.44
C ALA A 136 -9.45 -10.45 -8.63
N THR A 137 -8.58 -9.76 -9.38
CA THR A 137 -7.82 -10.35 -10.49
C THR A 137 -6.88 -11.45 -9.99
N TYR A 138 -6.02 -11.16 -9.01
CA TYR A 138 -5.07 -12.14 -8.48
C TYR A 138 -5.78 -13.36 -7.86
N THR A 139 -6.95 -13.17 -7.24
CA THR A 139 -7.77 -14.28 -6.70
C THR A 139 -8.35 -15.15 -7.81
N ALA A 140 -8.84 -14.54 -8.90
CA ALA A 140 -9.38 -15.28 -10.04
C ALA A 140 -8.30 -16.13 -10.75
N GLU A 141 -7.06 -15.65 -10.73
CA GLU A 141 -5.89 -16.28 -11.34
C GLU A 141 -5.09 -17.18 -10.39
N LEU A 142 -5.52 -17.31 -9.14
CA LEU A 142 -4.72 -17.92 -8.08
C LEU A 142 -4.28 -19.36 -8.42
N ASP A 143 -5.13 -20.12 -9.12
CA ASP A 143 -4.83 -21.50 -9.51
C ASP A 143 -3.73 -21.61 -10.59
N GLU A 144 -3.46 -20.53 -11.32
CA GLU A 144 -2.38 -20.41 -12.32
C GLU A 144 -1.09 -19.80 -11.72
N THR A 145 -1.10 -19.51 -10.42
CA THR A 145 0.02 -18.94 -9.67
C THR A 145 0.96 -20.04 -9.15
N TYR A 146 2.24 -19.70 -9.01
CA TYR A 146 3.28 -20.60 -8.52
C TYR A 146 4.03 -20.01 -7.34
N ILE A 147 4.40 -20.86 -6.39
CA ILE A 147 5.27 -20.51 -5.26
C ILE A 147 6.62 -21.20 -5.44
N ALA A 148 7.68 -20.41 -5.36
CA ALA A 148 9.04 -20.90 -5.38
C ALA A 148 9.85 -20.35 -4.21
N TYR A 149 10.82 -21.11 -3.69
CA TYR A 149 11.67 -20.61 -2.60
C TYR A 149 13.07 -21.24 -2.58
N THR A 150 13.98 -20.61 -1.83
CA THR A 150 15.29 -21.16 -1.46
C THR A 150 15.48 -21.08 0.06
N GLY A 151 16.36 -21.94 0.58
CA GLY A 151 16.64 -22.03 2.01
C GLY A 151 16.31 -23.41 2.59
N ASN A 152 16.44 -23.54 3.91
CA ASN A 152 16.34 -24.81 4.64
C ASN A 152 15.23 -24.80 5.70
N GLY A 153 14.19 -23.99 5.47
CA GLY A 153 13.03 -23.96 6.34
C GLY A 153 12.31 -25.31 6.40
N THR A 154 11.60 -25.54 7.50
CA THR A 154 10.96 -26.79 7.87
C THR A 154 9.44 -26.60 7.90
N SER A 155 8.72 -27.53 7.26
CA SER A 155 7.25 -27.58 7.31
C SER A 155 6.73 -27.47 8.75
N GLY A 156 5.68 -26.67 8.94
CA GLY A 156 5.08 -26.36 10.24
C GLY A 156 5.87 -25.36 11.11
N SER A 157 7.00 -24.82 10.65
CA SER A 157 7.84 -23.89 11.40
C SER A 157 8.09 -22.59 10.64
N ALA A 158 7.18 -21.62 10.76
CA ALA A 158 7.23 -20.33 10.06
C ALA A 158 8.57 -19.59 10.25
N THR A 159 9.06 -19.53 11.49
CA THR A 159 10.32 -18.82 11.83
C THR A 159 11.58 -19.46 11.27
N SER A 160 11.50 -20.67 10.71
CA SER A 160 12.63 -21.33 10.05
C SER A 160 12.83 -20.89 8.58
N PHE A 161 11.90 -20.11 8.04
CA PHE A 161 11.99 -19.53 6.69
C PHE A 161 12.42 -18.06 6.75
N LEU A 162 13.05 -17.56 5.68
CA LEU A 162 13.43 -16.15 5.53
C LEU A 162 14.24 -15.63 6.74
N SER A 163 15.17 -16.43 7.25
CA SER A 163 15.89 -16.17 8.50
C SER A 163 17.41 -16.17 8.31
N SER A 164 17.89 -16.31 7.07
CA SER A 164 19.31 -16.44 6.75
C SER A 164 19.60 -15.92 5.35
N ASN A 165 20.83 -15.49 5.13
CA ASN A 165 21.29 -15.02 3.82
C ASN A 165 20.97 -16.03 2.70
N SER A 166 20.60 -15.51 1.53
CA SER A 166 20.17 -16.27 0.35
C SER A 166 18.92 -17.12 0.54
N ASN A 167 18.17 -16.91 1.63
CA ASN A 167 16.77 -17.32 1.68
C ASN A 167 15.97 -16.38 0.78
N TYR A 168 15.04 -16.95 0.03
CA TYR A 168 14.27 -16.25 -0.97
C TYR A 168 12.92 -16.93 -1.13
N VAL A 169 11.88 -16.16 -1.44
CA VAL A 169 10.58 -16.66 -1.86
C VAL A 169 10.06 -15.81 -3.02
N ARG A 170 9.33 -16.47 -3.93
CA ARG A 170 8.64 -15.86 -5.05
C ARG A 170 7.21 -16.38 -5.18
N ILE A 171 6.29 -15.47 -5.45
CA ILE A 171 4.94 -15.75 -5.95
C ILE A 171 4.89 -15.23 -7.38
N ASP A 172 4.54 -16.09 -8.34
CA ASP A 172 4.55 -15.79 -9.77
C ASP A 172 3.29 -16.36 -10.45
N GLY A 173 2.33 -15.49 -10.75
CA GLY A 173 1.06 -15.79 -11.42
C GLY A 173 0.96 -15.13 -12.79
N PRO A 174 -0.18 -15.27 -13.49
CA PRO A 174 -0.39 -14.60 -14.78
C PRO A 174 -0.14 -13.09 -14.67
N THR A 175 -0.72 -12.46 -13.64
CA THR A 175 -0.59 -11.02 -13.42
C THR A 175 0.28 -10.67 -12.20
N VAL A 176 0.25 -11.44 -11.10
CA VAL A 176 1.05 -11.14 -9.88
C VAL A 176 2.52 -11.58 -9.97
N TRP A 177 3.44 -10.74 -9.46
CA TRP A 177 4.83 -11.10 -9.18
C TRP A 177 5.30 -10.51 -7.84
N ILE A 178 5.63 -11.33 -6.86
CA ILE A 178 6.17 -10.89 -5.56
C ILE A 178 7.45 -11.66 -5.26
N GLU A 179 8.48 -10.96 -4.76
CA GLU A 179 9.71 -11.58 -4.27
C GLU A 179 10.11 -11.02 -2.91
N PHE A 180 10.73 -11.87 -2.10
CA PHE A 180 11.36 -11.45 -0.85
C PHE A 180 12.71 -12.16 -0.72
N ALA A 181 13.78 -11.39 -0.63
CA ALA A 181 15.16 -11.86 -0.56
C ALA A 181 15.81 -11.45 0.78
N CYS A 182 16.57 -12.38 1.36
CA CYS A 182 17.36 -12.15 2.57
C CYS A 182 18.84 -11.97 2.21
N GLN A 183 19.38 -10.79 2.47
CA GLN A 183 20.80 -10.49 2.33
C GLN A 183 21.49 -10.43 3.69
N ASN A 184 22.81 -10.55 3.70
CA ASN A 184 23.61 -10.15 4.87
C ASN A 184 23.51 -8.64 5.06
N GLY A 185 23.39 -8.19 6.30
CA GLY A 185 23.48 -6.77 6.63
C GLY A 185 24.76 -6.13 6.11
N VAL A 186 24.62 -4.96 5.47
CA VAL A 186 25.73 -4.17 4.94
C VAL A 186 26.24 -3.22 6.01
N VAL A 187 25.33 -2.47 6.65
CA VAL A 187 25.62 -1.54 7.75
C VAL A 187 25.56 -2.26 9.11
N ILE A 188 24.62 -3.18 9.29
CA ILE A 188 24.36 -3.92 10.53
C ILE A 188 24.64 -5.41 10.27
N GLN A 189 25.92 -5.74 10.22
CA GLN A 189 26.45 -7.03 9.74
C GLN A 189 25.94 -8.29 10.46
N ASN A 190 25.29 -8.16 11.61
CA ASN A 190 24.73 -9.27 12.38
C ASN A 190 23.21 -9.41 12.24
N GLN A 191 22.59 -8.69 11.31
CA GLN A 191 21.17 -8.78 10.99
C GLN A 191 20.96 -9.16 9.53
N ILE A 192 19.76 -9.65 9.23
CA ILE A 192 19.32 -9.84 7.85
C ILE A 192 18.86 -8.50 7.30
N HIS A 193 19.33 -8.19 6.10
CA HIS A 193 18.87 -7.08 5.30
C HIS A 193 17.82 -7.60 4.31
N TYR A 194 16.56 -7.24 4.54
CA TYR A 194 15.46 -7.70 3.70
C TYR A 194 15.32 -6.81 2.48
N HIS A 195 15.08 -7.43 1.33
CA HIS A 195 14.68 -6.80 0.09
C HIS A 195 13.40 -7.46 -0.37
N SER A 196 12.44 -6.68 -0.84
CA SER A 196 11.22 -7.22 -1.41
C SER A 196 10.73 -6.35 -2.54
N VAL A 197 10.15 -7.00 -3.55
CA VAL A 197 9.54 -6.33 -4.68
C VAL A 197 8.17 -6.93 -4.94
N TRP A 198 7.19 -6.07 -5.25
CA TRP A 198 5.92 -6.44 -5.84
C TRP A 198 5.82 -5.78 -7.22
N ARG A 199 5.50 -6.59 -8.22
CA ARG A 199 5.31 -6.22 -9.63
C ARG A 199 4.06 -6.86 -10.17
N ASP A 200 3.53 -6.26 -11.22
CA ASP A 200 2.40 -6.73 -11.98
C ASP A 200 2.86 -6.98 -13.42
N HIS A 201 2.56 -8.13 -14.03
CA HIS A 201 3.00 -8.42 -15.40
C HIS A 201 2.31 -7.54 -16.45
N GLU A 202 1.14 -6.98 -16.13
CA GLU A 202 0.30 -6.19 -17.04
C GLU A 202 0.24 -4.69 -16.69
N HIS A 203 0.52 -4.33 -15.43
CA HIS A 203 0.36 -2.97 -14.89
C HIS A 203 1.62 -2.44 -14.15
N ASP A 204 2.78 -2.62 -14.78
CA ASP A 204 4.11 -2.23 -14.28
C ASP A 204 4.66 -0.92 -14.88
N TYR A 205 5.75 -0.38 -14.32
CA TYR A 205 6.48 0.69 -15.02
C TYR A 205 7.05 0.17 -16.36
N GLY A 206 6.59 0.76 -17.45
CA GLY A 206 6.95 0.33 -18.82
C GLY A 206 5.78 -0.23 -19.62
N VAL A 207 4.62 -0.40 -19.00
CA VAL A 207 3.35 -0.55 -19.73
C VAL A 207 2.95 0.82 -20.30
N ASP A 208 2.32 0.81 -21.46
CA ASP A 208 1.91 2.03 -22.15
C ASP A 208 0.98 2.84 -21.24
N LEU A 209 1.26 4.13 -21.05
CA LEU A 209 0.38 5.02 -20.28
C LEU A 209 -1.01 5.21 -20.93
N SER A 210 -1.22 4.59 -22.10
CA SER A 210 -2.54 4.39 -22.71
C SER A 210 -3.32 3.18 -22.18
N GLY A 211 -2.77 2.44 -21.21
CA GLY A 211 -3.37 1.24 -20.62
C GLY A 211 -4.75 1.46 -20.01
N ASP A 212 -5.48 0.35 -19.87
CA ASP A 212 -6.82 0.34 -19.29
C ASP A 212 -6.76 0.63 -17.78
N ALA A 213 -7.84 1.21 -17.26
CA ALA A 213 -7.98 1.50 -15.83
C ALA A 213 -8.04 0.21 -15.01
N ILE A 214 -7.27 0.15 -13.93
CA ILE A 214 -7.38 -0.87 -12.88
C ILE A 214 -8.62 -0.59 -12.04
N ASP A 215 -8.86 0.69 -11.72
CA ASP A 215 -10.00 1.12 -10.92
C ASP A 215 -11.25 1.39 -11.80
N VAL A 216 -12.43 1.15 -11.23
CA VAL A 216 -13.72 1.55 -11.84
C VAL A 216 -14.17 2.95 -11.41
N SER A 217 -13.35 3.63 -10.62
CA SER A 217 -13.61 4.89 -9.95
C SER A 217 -12.35 5.71 -10.04
N THR A 218 -12.44 6.94 -10.55
CA THR A 218 -11.28 7.84 -10.64
C THR A 218 -10.54 7.90 -9.31
N GLY A 219 -9.26 7.47 -9.28
CA GLY A 219 -8.33 7.61 -8.14
C GLY A 219 -8.10 9.06 -7.66
N THR A 220 -8.78 10.01 -8.31
CA THR A 220 -9.05 11.34 -7.78
C THR A 220 -10.56 11.50 -7.63
N TYR A 221 -11.05 11.77 -6.42
CA TYR A 221 -12.33 12.45 -6.32
C TYR A 221 -12.17 13.79 -7.05
N SER A 222 -13.05 14.10 -8.00
CA SER A 222 -13.23 15.50 -8.39
C SER A 222 -13.74 16.23 -7.15
N VAL A 223 -12.81 16.76 -6.36
CA VAL A 223 -13.17 17.70 -5.31
C VAL A 223 -13.50 18.99 -6.03
N ASP A 224 -14.79 19.17 -6.28
CA ASP A 224 -15.32 20.51 -6.46
C ASP A 224 -15.06 21.22 -5.14
N ILE A 225 -13.95 21.97 -5.07
CA ILE A 225 -13.72 22.99 -4.04
C ILE A 225 -14.77 24.06 -4.31
N ALA A 226 -15.99 23.78 -3.90
CA ALA A 226 -17.04 24.74 -3.91
C ALA A 226 -16.64 25.78 -2.87
N SER A 227 -16.45 27.02 -3.36
CA SER A 227 -16.22 28.29 -2.65
C SER A 227 -15.92 28.25 -1.15
N ASN A 228 -14.90 29.00 -0.72
CA ASN A 228 -14.62 29.33 0.68
C ASN A 228 -15.91 29.64 1.47
N ILE A 229 -16.16 28.86 2.51
CA ILE A 229 -17.23 29.15 3.49
C ILE A 229 -16.82 30.33 4.36
N ALA A 230 -17.79 31.15 4.72
CA ALA A 230 -17.55 32.32 5.57
C ALA A 230 -17.70 31.93 7.04
N ILE A 231 -16.65 32.15 7.83
CA ILE A 231 -16.60 31.84 9.27
C ILE A 231 -16.57 33.15 10.06
N TYR A 232 -17.51 33.31 10.99
CA TYR A 232 -17.64 34.49 11.84
C TYR A 232 -17.94 34.11 13.30
N PRO A 233 -17.45 34.87 14.30
CA PRO A 233 -16.43 35.90 14.16
C PRO A 233 -15.05 35.30 13.89
N ASN A 234 -14.20 36.02 13.17
CA ASN A 234 -12.78 35.69 13.02
C ASN A 234 -11.96 36.96 13.27
N PRO A 235 -11.21 37.08 14.39
CA PRO A 235 -10.94 36.03 15.38
C PRO A 235 -12.14 35.62 16.26
N ALA A 236 -12.19 34.34 16.64
CA ALA A 236 -13.25 33.71 17.42
C ALA A 236 -12.93 33.61 18.92
N GLN A 237 -13.96 33.75 19.76
CA GLN A 237 -13.87 33.57 21.21
C GLN A 237 -14.58 32.29 21.65
N GLU A 238 -15.87 32.32 21.91
CA GLU A 238 -16.58 31.14 22.45
C GLU A 238 -17.16 30.22 21.36
N GLU A 239 -17.59 30.80 20.25
CA GLU A 239 -18.26 30.09 19.17
C GLU A 239 -17.88 30.66 17.80
N ILE A 240 -18.05 29.84 16.77
CA ILE A 240 -18.07 30.27 15.37
C ILE A 240 -19.40 29.89 14.73
N SER A 241 -19.82 30.72 13.79
CA SER A 241 -20.93 30.50 12.87
C SER A 241 -20.38 30.43 11.45
N VAL A 242 -20.85 29.43 10.71
CA VAL A 242 -20.39 29.10 9.37
C VAL A 242 -21.59 29.15 8.43
N THR A 243 -21.54 30.03 7.43
CA THR A 243 -22.56 30.08 6.39
C THR A 243 -22.32 28.94 5.40
N LEU A 244 -23.33 28.10 5.22
CA LEU A 244 -23.29 26.94 4.34
C LEU A 244 -24.06 27.20 3.05
N PRO A 245 -23.62 26.65 1.91
CA PRO A 245 -24.44 26.62 0.70
C PRO A 245 -25.75 25.87 0.89
N ALA A 246 -26.77 26.23 0.11
CA ALA A 246 -28.13 25.71 0.26
C ALA A 246 -28.24 24.20 -0.03
N GLU A 247 -27.29 23.64 -0.77
CA GLU A 247 -27.19 22.23 -1.08
C GLU A 247 -26.61 21.36 0.05
N VAL A 248 -26.14 21.96 1.16
CA VAL A 248 -25.51 21.21 2.23
C VAL A 248 -26.55 20.46 3.09
N THR A 249 -26.51 19.13 3.01
CA THR A 249 -27.41 18.23 3.75
C THR A 249 -26.63 17.04 4.30
N ASN A 250 -26.71 16.82 5.62
CA ASN A 250 -26.04 15.73 6.33
C ASN A 250 -24.53 15.60 6.02
N ALA A 251 -23.84 16.73 5.89
CA ALA A 251 -22.42 16.79 5.59
C ALA A 251 -21.58 16.50 6.83
N GLN A 252 -20.46 15.80 6.66
CA GLN A 252 -19.50 15.57 7.75
C GLN A 252 -18.69 16.85 7.98
N VAL A 253 -18.50 17.23 9.24
CA VAL A 253 -17.71 18.39 9.64
C VAL A 253 -16.53 17.92 10.45
N THR A 254 -15.34 18.38 10.09
CA THR A 254 -14.10 18.14 10.82
C THR A 254 -13.40 19.46 11.08
N LEU A 255 -12.94 19.69 12.30
CA LEU A 255 -12.08 20.81 12.66
C LEU A 255 -10.71 20.29 13.04
N THR A 256 -9.66 20.82 12.43
CA THR A 256 -8.27 20.48 12.72
C THR A 256 -7.47 21.70 13.16
N ASP A 257 -6.46 21.48 14.01
CA ASP A 257 -5.43 22.49 14.27
C ASP A 257 -4.38 22.50 13.14
N ILE A 258 -3.40 23.40 13.21
CA ILE A 258 -2.37 23.55 12.16
C ILE A 258 -1.44 22.34 12.02
N SER A 259 -1.42 21.41 12.98
CA SER A 259 -0.67 20.16 12.91
C SER A 259 -1.46 19.01 12.23
N GLY A 260 -2.72 19.26 11.86
CA GLY A 260 -3.63 18.26 11.31
C GLY A 260 -4.38 17.45 12.36
N LYS A 261 -4.16 17.71 13.66
CA LYS A 261 -4.89 17.03 14.73
C LYS A 261 -6.35 17.44 14.71
N THR A 262 -7.25 16.46 14.66
CA THR A 262 -8.69 16.68 14.75
C THR A 262 -9.08 17.08 16.18
N VAL A 263 -9.77 18.21 16.32
CA VAL A 263 -10.23 18.78 17.60
C VAL A 263 -11.75 18.81 17.74
N TYR A 264 -12.48 18.68 16.63
CA TYR A 264 -13.94 18.53 16.62
C TYR A 264 -14.38 17.70 15.41
N GLN A 265 -15.41 16.89 15.59
CA GLN A 265 -16.13 16.18 14.53
C GLN A 265 -17.64 16.31 14.76
N GLY A 266 -18.40 16.44 13.68
CA GLY A 266 -19.84 16.53 13.74
C GLY A 266 -20.49 16.42 12.37
N THR A 267 -21.76 16.82 12.29
CA THR A 267 -22.53 16.85 11.04
C THR A 267 -23.22 18.19 10.87
N ALA A 268 -23.31 18.68 9.63
CA ALA A 268 -24.01 19.91 9.27
C ALA A 268 -25.19 19.65 8.34
N SER A 269 -26.29 20.36 8.56
CA SER A 269 -27.44 20.40 7.66
C SER A 269 -28.06 21.79 7.68
N GLY A 270 -28.51 22.29 6.53
CA GLY A 270 -29.11 23.61 6.40
C GLY A 270 -28.10 24.71 6.05
N LEU A 271 -28.46 25.97 6.30
CA LEU A 271 -27.71 27.14 5.82
C LEU A 271 -26.65 27.67 6.80
N THR A 272 -26.63 27.15 8.02
CA THR A 272 -25.74 27.65 9.08
C THR A 272 -25.32 26.52 10.00
N LEU A 273 -24.02 26.46 10.30
CA LEU A 273 -23.46 25.60 11.32
C LEU A 273 -22.86 26.48 12.43
N ASN A 274 -23.16 26.15 13.68
CA ASN A 274 -22.51 26.77 14.83
C ASN A 274 -21.62 25.73 15.52
N VAL A 275 -20.40 26.11 15.88
CA VAL A 275 -19.43 25.26 16.56
C VAL A 275 -18.89 25.99 17.78
N GLU A 276 -18.98 25.36 18.95
CA GLU A 276 -18.35 25.86 20.17
C GLU A 276 -16.84 25.65 20.08
N VAL A 277 -16.08 26.72 20.26
CA VAL A 277 -14.62 26.74 20.17
C VAL A 277 -13.96 27.30 21.43
N GLY A 278 -14.76 27.73 22.42
CA GLY A 278 -14.31 28.35 23.66
C GLY A 278 -13.26 27.54 24.42
N ALA A 279 -13.44 26.23 24.46
CA ALA A 279 -12.53 25.29 25.13
C ALA A 279 -11.24 24.98 24.35
N LEU A 280 -11.15 25.39 23.07
CA LEU A 280 -9.97 25.13 22.25
C LEU A 280 -8.82 26.07 22.61
N PRO A 281 -7.57 25.60 22.60
CA PRO A 281 -6.40 26.47 22.74
C PRO A 281 -6.40 27.61 21.72
N LYS A 282 -5.80 28.74 22.07
CA LYS A 282 -5.59 29.85 21.13
C LYS A 282 -4.71 29.38 19.97
N GLY A 283 -5.11 29.67 18.73
CA GLY A 283 -4.43 29.12 17.56
C GLY A 283 -5.18 29.29 16.25
N THR A 284 -4.60 28.78 15.16
CA THR A 284 -5.24 28.72 13.84
C THR A 284 -5.86 27.35 13.65
N TYR A 285 -7.09 27.34 13.13
CA TYR A 285 -7.84 26.13 12.87
C TYR A 285 -8.40 26.12 11.45
N VAL A 286 -8.55 24.93 10.89
CA VAL A 286 -9.16 24.68 9.58
C VAL A 286 -10.41 23.85 9.80
N LEU A 287 -11.55 24.38 9.36
CA LEU A 287 -12.82 23.67 9.30
C LEU A 287 -13.00 23.10 7.89
N THR A 288 -13.28 21.81 7.82
CA THR A 288 -13.57 21.08 6.60
C THR A 288 -14.99 20.53 6.69
N ILE A 289 -15.80 20.79 5.67
CA ILE A 289 -17.15 20.22 5.52
C ILE A 289 -17.15 19.38 4.25
N SER A 290 -17.46 18.10 4.39
CA SER A 290 -17.46 17.12 3.31
C SER A 290 -18.86 16.55 3.09
N GLN A 291 -19.33 16.59 1.83
CA GLN A 291 -20.56 15.93 1.40
C GLN A 291 -20.36 15.34 0.01
N GLN A 292 -20.42 14.01 -0.09
CA GLN A 292 -20.16 13.29 -1.35
C GLN A 292 -18.81 13.74 -1.93
N SER A 293 -18.79 14.29 -3.16
CA SER A 293 -17.60 14.80 -3.84
C SER A 293 -17.28 16.28 -3.56
N LYS A 294 -18.07 16.98 -2.75
CA LYS A 294 -17.85 18.41 -2.45
C LYS A 294 -17.17 18.60 -1.11
N ILE A 295 -16.12 19.42 -1.11
CA ILE A 295 -15.41 19.82 0.11
C ILE A 295 -15.40 21.34 0.20
N TYR A 296 -15.85 21.84 1.35
CA TYR A 296 -15.78 23.24 1.73
C TYR A 296 -14.73 23.40 2.82
N THR A 297 -13.85 24.38 2.68
CA THR A 297 -12.86 24.70 3.71
C THR A 297 -12.94 26.15 4.14
N GLY A 298 -12.68 26.38 5.41
CA GLY A 298 -12.58 27.71 5.99
C GLY A 298 -11.57 27.73 7.13
N LYS A 299 -10.84 28.84 7.24
CA LYS A 299 -9.83 29.04 8.28
C LYS A 299 -10.27 30.15 9.23
N PHE A 300 -10.06 29.96 10.52
CA PHE A 300 -10.23 31.02 11.52
C PHE A 300 -9.14 30.99 12.60
N ILE A 301 -9.05 32.08 13.36
CA ILE A 301 -8.14 32.23 14.50
C ILE A 301 -8.96 32.21 15.79
N ARG A 302 -8.62 31.33 16.75
CA ARG A 302 -9.15 31.32 18.11
C ARG A 302 -8.28 32.21 19.01
N ASN A 303 -8.89 33.21 19.65
CA ASN A 303 -8.19 34.26 20.42
C ASN A 303 -8.46 34.30 21.92
#